data_AF-A0A7S4MPP7-F1
#
_entry.id   AF-A0A7S4MPP7-F1
#
_cell.length_a   1.000
_cell.length_b   1.000
_cell.length_c   1.000
_cell.angle_alpha   90.00
_cell.angle_beta   90.00
_cell.angle_gamma   90.00
#
_symmetry.space_group_name_H-M   'P 1'
#
loop_
_entity.id
_entity.type
_entity.pdbx_description
1 polymer ?
#
loop_
_entity_poly.entity_id
_entity_poly.type
_entity_poly.pdbx_seq_one_letter_code
_entity_poly.pdbx_strand_id
1 'polypeptide(L)'
;FARFTPFTPSPPPPPPPPSLPLHELLPYGVICRIDWSAVARRCLSHPSEASLEYDADRMTHRFSDRPNALHVIVRSDPTLEAVAAAVRAYPRALTRFAETGSKFGDFGTPLSLACKNGAPRHVVRFLLRSHVAELRRMERESYEGGEGGDDDDDDDDDDDREVKDEDQDQDQDVALESGNPLSFCVDEDVSVDTFRLLFREYPQGATQPYQSGPDCLWKNPIDELLQTFIGGGNQGPVRYSDWSPSRRSSMWEKLQLLLLASERGTIADRSAFSYWSRPRTQLHALLEYVRRSHDDDPDGGDYLIVPTAGALCIALNETRLRDPSQFRARDRDGNYPLHNLLRQTWRGTPNCAYARMMVRTLLECCPDGAARRRFVVAAEDGGSERGEGEGGDLPLHAAIRNGWPHDDILAASPESLRERCPRTGLYPFQLAAAAAAAATKAEGESPPP
;
A
#
# COMPACT_ATOMS: atom_id res chain seq x y z
N PHE A 1 -18.06 -63.73 53.86
CA PHE A 1 -17.66 -62.47 54.54
C PHE A 1 -16.83 -61.61 53.59
N ALA A 2 -17.48 -60.89 52.68
CA ALA A 2 -16.83 -59.84 51.90
C ALA A 2 -16.92 -58.55 52.71
N ARG A 3 -15.78 -57.94 53.03
CA ARG A 3 -15.71 -56.66 53.76
C ARG A 3 -16.05 -55.53 52.78
N PHE A 4 -17.19 -54.87 53.00
CA PHE A 4 -17.48 -53.58 52.40
C PHE A 4 -16.52 -52.53 52.99
N THR A 5 -15.63 -51.98 52.16
CA THR A 5 -14.93 -50.74 52.48
C THR A 5 -15.89 -49.57 52.24
N PRO A 6 -16.12 -48.70 53.24
CA PRO A 6 -17.01 -47.55 53.07
C PRO A 6 -16.44 -46.60 52.02
N PHE A 7 -17.30 -46.22 51.08
CA PHE A 7 -17.03 -45.23 50.05
C PHE A 7 -16.91 -43.86 50.76
N THR A 8 -15.68 -43.39 51.00
CA THR A 8 -15.46 -42.01 51.41
C THR A 8 -15.71 -41.11 50.21
N PRO A 9 -16.75 -40.23 50.23
CA PRO A 9 -16.95 -39.29 49.15
C PRO A 9 -15.71 -38.39 49.05
N SER A 10 -15.14 -38.28 47.83
CA SER A 10 -14.06 -37.34 47.57
C SER A 10 -14.49 -35.95 48.05
N PRO A 11 -13.63 -35.20 48.76
CA PRO A 11 -13.96 -33.84 49.16
C PRO A 11 -14.34 -33.03 47.91
N PRO A 12 -15.36 -32.15 48.01
CA PRO A 12 -15.70 -31.28 46.89
C PRO A 12 -14.44 -30.53 46.45
N PRO A 13 -14.20 -30.37 45.13
CA PRO A 13 -13.06 -29.63 44.66
C PRO A 13 -13.07 -28.24 45.32
N PRO A 14 -11.91 -27.70 45.74
CA PRO A 14 -11.85 -26.37 46.32
C PRO A 14 -12.51 -25.37 45.35
N PRO A 15 -13.24 -24.37 45.88
CA PRO A 15 -13.80 -23.33 45.03
C PRO A 15 -12.68 -22.71 44.20
N PRO A 16 -12.91 -22.39 42.92
CA PRO A 16 -11.89 -21.76 42.10
C PRO A 16 -11.44 -20.46 42.80
N PRO A 17 -10.13 -20.15 42.80
CA PRO A 17 -9.64 -18.91 43.39
C PRO A 17 -10.40 -17.72 42.79
N PRO A 18 -10.65 -16.65 43.57
CA PRO A 18 -11.31 -15.45 43.07
C PRO A 18 -10.56 -14.98 41.82
N SER A 19 -11.29 -14.90 40.72
CA SER A 19 -10.71 -14.55 39.43
C SER A 19 -10.33 -13.07 39.45
N LEU A 20 -9.03 -12.78 39.39
CA LEU A 20 -8.54 -11.42 39.24
C LEU A 20 -9.03 -10.84 37.90
N PRO A 21 -9.39 -9.54 37.84
CA PRO A 21 -9.80 -8.88 36.61
C PRO A 21 -8.64 -8.85 35.59
N LEU A 22 -8.97 -8.78 34.29
CA LEU A 22 -7.97 -8.86 33.21
C LEU A 22 -6.84 -7.82 33.33
N HIS A 23 -7.11 -6.64 33.89
CA HIS A 23 -6.09 -5.59 34.10
C HIS A 23 -5.07 -5.91 35.18
N GLU A 24 -5.40 -6.77 36.15
CA GLU A 24 -4.44 -7.25 37.14
C GLU A 24 -3.60 -8.41 36.58
N LEU A 25 -4.13 -9.16 35.60
CA LEU A 25 -3.41 -10.24 34.90
C LEU A 25 -2.44 -9.74 33.82
N LEU A 26 -2.60 -8.49 33.38
CA LEU A 26 -1.76 -7.83 32.38
C LEU A 26 -0.98 -6.66 33.01
N PRO A 27 -0.06 -6.91 33.96
CA PRO A 27 0.69 -5.83 34.58
C PRO A 27 1.58 -5.14 33.55
N TYR A 28 1.31 -3.85 33.31
CA TYR A 28 2.21 -2.99 32.55
C TYR A 28 3.55 -2.89 33.29
N GLY A 29 4.62 -3.49 32.74
CA GLY A 29 5.99 -3.26 33.18
C GLY A 29 6.70 -4.42 33.90
N VAL A 30 6.06 -5.57 34.13
CA VAL A 30 6.74 -6.76 34.66
C VAL A 30 6.51 -7.95 33.72
N ILE A 31 7.41 -8.12 32.75
CA ILE A 31 7.41 -9.22 31.74
C ILE A 31 7.61 -10.60 32.40
N CYS A 32 7.90 -10.67 33.70
CA CYS A 32 8.12 -11.92 34.41
C CYS A 32 6.80 -12.68 34.68
N ARG A 33 6.48 -13.58 33.74
CA ARG A 33 5.49 -14.69 33.83
C ARG A 33 4.02 -14.28 33.80
N ILE A 34 3.57 -13.80 32.64
CA ILE A 34 2.13 -13.75 32.33
C ILE A 34 1.62 -15.19 32.16
N ASP A 35 0.58 -15.58 32.89
CA ASP A 35 -0.13 -16.84 32.68
C ASP A 35 -1.10 -16.67 31.50
N TRP A 36 -0.62 -16.98 30.30
CA TRP A 36 -1.38 -16.85 29.06
C TRP A 36 -2.65 -17.72 29.04
N SER A 37 -2.66 -18.85 29.74
CA SER A 37 -3.84 -19.71 29.84
C SER A 37 -4.90 -19.10 30.77
N ALA A 38 -4.50 -18.38 31.82
CA ALA A 38 -5.42 -17.58 32.63
C ALA A 38 -5.99 -16.40 31.83
N VAL A 39 -5.16 -15.68 31.08
CA VAL A 39 -5.60 -14.58 30.19
C VAL A 39 -6.60 -15.09 29.16
N ALA A 40 -6.30 -16.19 28.46
CA ALA A 40 -7.19 -16.79 27.47
C ALA A 40 -8.56 -17.17 28.06
N ARG A 41 -8.56 -17.87 29.22
CA ARG A 41 -9.81 -18.21 29.92
C ARG A 41 -10.58 -16.98 30.37
N ARG A 42 -9.89 -15.92 30.80
CA ARG A 42 -10.53 -14.67 31.22
C ARG A 42 -11.22 -13.98 30.05
N CYS A 43 -10.53 -13.81 28.93
CA CYS A 43 -11.13 -13.23 27.72
C CYS A 43 -12.40 -13.99 27.28
N LEU A 44 -12.36 -15.33 27.31
CA LEU A 44 -13.51 -16.14 26.91
C LEU A 44 -14.68 -16.10 27.92
N SER A 45 -14.38 -16.04 29.21
CA SER A 45 -15.41 -16.01 30.27
C SER A 45 -15.98 -14.62 30.53
N HIS A 46 -15.22 -13.56 30.20
CA HIS A 46 -15.59 -12.17 30.45
C HIS A 46 -15.30 -11.31 29.20
N PRO A 47 -16.06 -11.48 28.10
CA PRO A 47 -15.77 -10.78 26.84
C PRO A 47 -15.81 -9.25 26.94
N SER A 48 -16.63 -8.70 27.82
CA SER A 48 -16.69 -7.25 28.09
C SER A 48 -15.38 -6.70 28.66
N GLU A 49 -14.54 -7.51 29.30
CA GLU A 49 -13.21 -7.08 29.75
C GLU A 49 -12.24 -6.92 28.57
N ALA A 50 -12.44 -7.66 27.48
CA ALA A 50 -11.60 -7.54 26.28
C ALA A 50 -11.87 -6.24 25.50
N SER A 51 -13.06 -5.64 25.68
CA SER A 51 -13.42 -4.34 25.10
C SER A 51 -12.99 -3.15 25.96
N LEU A 52 -12.55 -3.36 27.21
CA LEU A 52 -12.11 -2.28 28.06
C LEU A 52 -10.85 -1.61 27.48
N GLU A 53 -10.89 -0.28 27.46
CA GLU A 53 -9.72 0.55 27.25
C GLU A 53 -8.96 0.69 28.57
N TYR A 54 -7.65 0.54 28.50
CA TYR A 54 -6.78 0.64 29.64
C TYR A 54 -6.22 2.05 29.69
N ASP A 55 -6.51 2.76 30.79
CA ASP A 55 -5.93 4.05 31.05
C ASP A 55 -4.47 3.90 31.47
N ALA A 56 -3.55 4.13 30.53
CA ALA A 56 -2.11 4.05 30.77
C ALA A 56 -1.60 5.18 31.70
N ASP A 57 -2.35 6.28 31.84
CA ASP A 57 -1.93 7.45 32.62
C ASP A 57 -1.87 7.16 34.12
N ARG A 58 -2.64 6.18 34.61
CA ARG A 58 -2.59 5.76 36.02
C ARG A 58 -1.24 5.21 36.47
N MET A 59 -0.35 4.81 35.55
CA MET A 59 0.94 4.21 35.90
C MET A 59 2.17 4.95 35.37
N THR A 60 2.07 5.70 34.26
CA THR A 60 3.26 6.34 33.65
C THR A 60 3.23 7.88 33.53
N HIS A 61 2.13 8.55 33.91
CA HIS A 61 2.00 10.03 33.98
C HIS A 61 2.43 10.81 32.72
N ARG A 62 2.50 10.21 31.54
CA ARG A 62 3.08 10.88 30.36
C ARG A 62 2.31 10.70 29.06
N PHE A 63 1.27 9.86 28.99
CA PHE A 63 0.64 9.54 27.71
C PHE A 63 -0.83 9.14 27.89
N SER A 64 -1.72 9.87 27.23
CA SER A 64 -3.17 9.61 27.16
C SER A 64 -3.51 8.45 26.22
N ASP A 65 -2.69 7.41 26.20
CA ASP A 65 -2.89 6.27 25.32
C ASP A 65 -3.96 5.36 25.93
N ARG A 66 -4.95 4.97 25.12
CA ARG A 66 -6.03 4.06 25.54
C ARG A 66 -5.96 2.72 24.80
N PRO A 67 -4.91 1.91 25.01
CA PRO A 67 -4.83 0.59 24.41
C PRO A 67 -5.96 -0.30 24.95
N ASN A 68 -6.57 -1.11 24.08
CA ASN A 68 -7.47 -2.18 24.51
C ASN A 68 -6.68 -3.43 24.93
N ALA A 69 -7.35 -4.43 25.51
CA ALA A 69 -6.71 -5.65 26.00
C ALA A 69 -5.85 -6.35 24.93
N LEU A 70 -6.28 -6.36 23.67
CA LEU A 70 -5.57 -7.01 22.58
C LEU A 70 -4.23 -6.32 22.29
N HIS A 71 -4.15 -4.99 22.35
CA HIS A 71 -2.88 -4.27 22.23
C HIS A 71 -1.89 -4.67 23.33
N VAL A 72 -2.36 -4.74 24.58
CA VAL A 72 -1.53 -5.12 25.74
C VAL A 72 -1.01 -6.55 25.61
N ILE A 73 -1.89 -7.47 25.21
CA ILE A 73 -1.55 -8.89 24.99
C ILE A 73 -0.47 -9.00 23.91
N VAL A 74 -0.68 -8.36 22.76
CA VAL A 74 0.25 -8.41 21.62
C VAL A 74 1.63 -7.81 21.95
N ARG A 75 1.67 -6.78 22.79
CA ARG A 75 2.93 -6.15 23.22
C ARG A 75 3.82 -7.07 24.06
N SER A 76 3.24 -8.09 24.68
CA SER A 76 3.89 -8.84 25.77
C SER A 76 4.38 -10.23 25.36
N ASP A 77 4.61 -10.49 24.07
CA ASP A 77 4.97 -11.81 23.52
C ASP A 77 3.96 -12.92 23.84
N PRO A 78 2.72 -12.82 23.29
CA PRO A 78 1.65 -13.70 23.67
C PRO A 78 1.70 -15.05 22.98
N THR A 79 1.06 -16.05 23.61
CA THR A 79 0.71 -17.29 22.91
C THR A 79 -0.41 -17.05 21.89
N LEU A 80 -0.44 -17.85 20.83
CA LEU A 80 -1.55 -17.82 19.86
C LEU A 80 -2.91 -18.04 20.51
N GLU A 81 -2.98 -18.88 21.55
CA GLU A 81 -4.22 -19.18 22.25
C GLU A 81 -4.78 -17.93 22.96
N ALA A 82 -3.93 -17.16 23.64
CA ALA A 82 -4.34 -15.92 24.30
C ALA A 82 -4.81 -14.87 23.29
N VAL A 83 -4.08 -14.69 22.17
CA VAL A 83 -4.48 -13.78 21.09
C VAL A 83 -5.82 -14.20 20.48
N ALA A 84 -5.97 -15.50 20.17
CA ALA A 84 -7.20 -16.02 19.60
C ALA A 84 -8.40 -15.89 20.55
N ALA A 85 -8.19 -16.10 21.85
CA ALA A 85 -9.22 -15.89 22.87
C ALA A 85 -9.64 -14.41 22.94
N ALA A 86 -8.69 -13.47 22.95
CA ALA A 86 -8.98 -12.04 22.97
C ALA A 86 -9.72 -11.58 21.70
N VAL A 87 -9.28 -12.04 20.51
CA VAL A 87 -9.96 -11.73 19.24
C VAL A 87 -11.38 -12.30 19.20
N ARG A 88 -11.62 -13.51 19.71
CA ARG A 88 -12.97 -14.08 19.79
C ARG A 88 -13.87 -13.33 20.77
N ALA A 89 -13.29 -12.87 21.87
CA ALA A 89 -14.00 -12.11 22.90
C ALA A 89 -14.45 -10.74 22.37
N TYR A 90 -13.58 -10.05 21.61
CA TYR A 90 -13.89 -8.73 21.06
C TYR A 90 -13.23 -8.49 19.69
N PRO A 91 -13.84 -8.96 18.58
CA PRO A 91 -13.25 -8.86 17.23
C PRO A 91 -12.94 -7.44 16.78
N ARG A 92 -13.80 -6.47 17.14
CA ARG A 92 -13.64 -5.04 16.81
C ARG A 92 -12.34 -4.43 17.34
N ALA A 93 -11.68 -5.05 18.32
CA ALA A 93 -10.35 -4.63 18.77
C ALA A 93 -9.28 -4.69 17.66
N LEU A 94 -9.48 -5.49 16.62
CA LEU A 94 -8.52 -5.67 15.53
C LEU A 94 -8.35 -4.42 14.67
N THR A 95 -9.45 -3.72 14.40
CA THR A 95 -9.49 -2.53 13.52
C THR A 95 -9.28 -1.25 14.30
N ARG A 96 -9.47 -1.29 15.62
CA ARG A 96 -9.29 -0.12 16.47
C ARG A 96 -7.83 0.30 16.56
N PHE A 97 -7.56 1.54 16.17
CA PHE A 97 -6.30 2.20 16.48
C PHE A 97 -6.26 2.54 17.96
N ALA A 98 -5.12 2.33 18.60
CA ALA A 98 -4.90 2.92 19.91
C ALA A 98 -4.64 4.41 19.69
N GLU A 99 -5.60 5.26 20.08
CA GLU A 99 -5.42 6.71 20.03
C GLU A 99 -4.20 7.11 20.85
N THR A 100 -3.32 7.90 20.24
CA THR A 100 -2.12 8.41 20.91
C THR A 100 -2.18 9.91 20.96
N GLY A 101 -2.15 10.45 22.17
CA GLY A 101 -1.97 11.90 22.38
C GLY A 101 -0.54 12.38 22.16
N SER A 102 0.35 11.54 21.61
CA SER A 102 1.79 11.75 21.60
C SER A 102 2.33 12.14 20.23
N LYS A 103 3.19 13.17 20.22
CA LYS A 103 4.09 13.52 19.10
C LYS A 103 5.16 12.45 18.78
N PHE A 104 5.22 11.33 19.51
CA PHE A 104 6.38 10.43 19.52
C PHE A 104 6.08 8.91 19.61
N GLY A 105 4.88 8.43 19.30
CA GLY A 105 4.68 6.97 19.33
C GLY A 105 3.46 6.47 18.59
N ASP A 106 3.67 5.95 17.38
CA ASP A 106 2.66 5.29 16.55
C ASP A 106 2.16 3.98 17.21
N PHE A 107 1.17 4.08 18.10
CA PHE A 107 0.39 2.90 18.47
C PHE A 107 -0.63 2.62 17.35
N GLY A 108 -0.20 1.80 16.40
CA GLY A 108 -1.09 1.30 15.35
C GLY A 108 -2.07 0.23 15.88
N THR A 109 -2.77 -0.40 14.94
CA THR A 109 -3.62 -1.56 15.21
C THR A 109 -2.84 -2.69 15.94
N PRO A 110 -3.53 -3.66 16.57
CA PRO A 110 -2.84 -4.80 17.17
C PRO A 110 -1.95 -5.57 16.18
N LEU A 111 -2.33 -5.62 14.90
CA LEU A 111 -1.50 -6.21 13.86
C LEU A 111 -0.19 -5.42 13.65
N SER A 112 -0.27 -4.09 13.63
CA SER A 112 0.90 -3.21 13.57
C SER A 112 1.86 -3.48 14.72
N LEU A 113 1.32 -3.46 15.94
CA LEU A 113 2.08 -3.67 17.16
C LEU A 113 2.74 -5.06 17.21
N ALA A 114 2.04 -6.10 16.72
CA ALA A 114 2.61 -7.44 16.61
C ALA A 114 3.81 -7.47 15.66
N CYS A 115 3.71 -6.76 14.54
CA CYS A 115 4.78 -6.71 13.55
C CYS A 115 6.00 -5.95 14.06
N LYS A 116 5.81 -4.79 14.70
CA LYS A 116 6.90 -3.97 15.26
C LYS A 116 7.63 -4.69 16.40
N ASN A 117 6.90 -5.41 17.25
CA ASN A 117 7.51 -6.17 18.36
C ASN A 117 8.09 -7.53 17.93
N GLY A 118 8.08 -7.86 16.64
CA GLY A 118 8.63 -9.14 16.14
C GLY A 118 7.86 -10.37 16.64
N ALA A 119 6.54 -10.27 16.81
CA ALA A 119 5.71 -11.37 17.27
C ALA A 119 5.86 -12.62 16.37
N PRO A 120 5.63 -13.84 16.92
CA PRO A 120 5.79 -15.07 16.15
C PRO A 120 4.96 -15.08 14.86
N ARG A 121 5.53 -15.64 13.79
CA ARG A 121 4.92 -15.70 12.44
C ARG A 121 3.46 -16.19 12.44
N HIS A 122 3.12 -17.15 13.29
CA HIS A 122 1.78 -17.71 13.37
C HIS A 122 0.78 -16.75 14.06
N VAL A 123 1.24 -15.91 14.99
CA VAL A 123 0.44 -14.84 15.61
C VAL A 123 0.14 -13.75 14.60
N VAL A 124 1.16 -13.25 13.88
CA VAL A 124 0.99 -12.24 12.83
C VAL A 124 0.04 -12.73 11.74
N ARG A 125 0.21 -13.99 11.27
CA ARG A 125 -0.69 -14.58 10.28
C ARG A 125 -2.13 -14.66 10.79
N PHE A 126 -2.32 -15.06 12.05
CA PHE A 126 -3.65 -15.12 12.66
C PHE A 126 -4.30 -13.74 12.72
N LEU A 127 -3.59 -12.75 13.27
CA LEU A 127 -4.07 -11.36 13.37
C LEU A 127 -4.42 -10.78 12.00
N LEU A 128 -3.58 -10.97 10.97
CA LEU A 128 -3.86 -10.46 9.63
C LEU A 128 -5.14 -11.07 9.04
N ARG A 129 -5.30 -12.39 9.13
CA ARG A 129 -6.50 -13.07 8.60
C ARG A 129 -7.76 -12.64 9.34
N SER A 130 -7.70 -12.54 10.67
CA SER A 130 -8.81 -12.08 11.48
C SER A 130 -9.15 -10.62 11.21
N HIS A 131 -8.15 -9.75 11.04
CA HIS A 131 -8.35 -8.34 10.74
C HIS A 131 -9.03 -8.16 9.37
N VAL A 132 -8.56 -8.84 8.32
CA VAL A 132 -9.19 -8.81 6.99
C VAL A 132 -10.63 -9.34 7.04
N ALA A 133 -10.88 -10.40 7.81
CA ALA A 133 -12.22 -10.94 7.99
C ALA A 133 -13.14 -9.94 8.69
N GLU A 134 -12.62 -9.20 9.67
CA GLU A 134 -13.36 -8.20 10.42
C GLU A 134 -13.68 -6.97 9.57
N LEU A 135 -12.72 -6.46 8.78
CA LEU A 135 -12.98 -5.38 7.82
C LEU A 135 -14.11 -5.72 6.86
N ARG A 136 -14.10 -6.94 6.29
CA ARG A 136 -15.18 -7.43 5.41
C ARG A 136 -16.51 -7.65 6.13
N ARG A 137 -16.50 -7.86 7.44
CA ARG A 137 -17.71 -7.93 8.26
C ARG A 137 -18.30 -6.53 8.42
N MET A 138 -17.45 -5.56 8.80
CA MET A 138 -17.82 -4.16 8.95
C MET A 138 -18.33 -3.55 7.64
N GLU A 139 -17.68 -3.80 6.50
CA GLU A 139 -18.13 -3.36 5.17
C GLU A 139 -19.53 -3.88 4.84
N ARG A 140 -19.84 -5.15 5.15
CA ARG A 140 -21.19 -5.70 4.90
C ARG A 140 -22.25 -5.07 5.82
N GLU A 141 -21.91 -4.85 7.08
CA GLU A 141 -22.80 -4.19 8.05
C GLU A 141 -23.13 -2.76 7.65
N SER A 142 -22.19 -2.03 7.02
CA SER A 142 -22.48 -0.68 6.51
C SER A 142 -23.42 -0.66 5.30
N TYR A 143 -23.44 -1.70 4.46
CA TYR A 143 -24.37 -1.77 3.32
C TYR A 143 -25.78 -2.18 3.76
N GLU A 144 -25.90 -3.17 4.66
CA GLU A 144 -27.20 -3.67 5.12
C GLU A 144 -27.97 -2.68 6.01
N GLY A 145 -27.28 -1.71 6.63
CA GLY A 145 -27.89 -0.69 7.46
C GLY A 145 -28.56 0.47 6.69
N GLY A 146 -28.35 0.59 5.37
CA GLY A 146 -28.79 1.74 4.58
C GLY A 146 -30.07 1.57 3.75
N GLU A 147 -30.53 0.34 3.52
CA GLU A 147 -31.61 0.06 2.53
C GLU A 147 -32.96 -0.33 3.16
N GLY A 148 -33.25 0.13 4.38
CA GLY A 148 -34.51 -0.19 5.08
C GLY A 148 -35.59 0.90 5.01
N GLY A 149 -35.33 2.03 4.35
CA GLY A 149 -36.27 3.14 4.19
C GLY A 149 -37.00 3.10 2.86
N ASP A 150 -37.74 2.01 2.59
CA ASP A 150 -38.79 2.03 1.58
C ASP A 150 -39.96 2.84 2.18
N ASP A 151 -39.84 4.18 2.14
CA ASP A 151 -40.94 5.13 2.36
C ASP A 151 -41.88 5.12 1.13
N ASP A 152 -42.35 3.92 0.77
CA ASP A 152 -43.48 3.69 -0.12
C ASP A 152 -44.79 3.73 0.71
N ASP A 153 -44.93 4.75 1.56
CA ASP A 153 -46.21 5.18 2.12
C ASP A 153 -46.35 6.67 1.71
N ASP A 154 -46.83 6.92 0.50
CA ASP A 154 -48.24 7.21 0.22
C ASP A 154 -48.76 8.44 0.99
N ASP A 155 -49.04 9.45 0.16
CA ASP A 155 -50.21 10.32 0.25
C ASP A 155 -50.30 11.40 1.35
N ASP A 156 -50.38 12.63 0.84
CA ASP A 156 -51.31 13.67 1.26
C ASP A 156 -51.34 14.04 2.75
N ASP A 157 -50.70 15.14 3.12
CA ASP A 157 -51.40 16.24 3.81
C ASP A 157 -50.50 17.48 3.97
N ASP A 158 -50.96 18.57 3.36
CA ASP A 158 -50.55 19.94 3.64
C ASP A 158 -50.78 20.27 5.12
N ASP A 159 -49.74 20.38 5.94
CA ASP A 159 -49.86 21.07 7.23
C ASP A 159 -48.53 21.69 7.70
N ASP A 160 -48.58 23.01 7.89
CA ASP A 160 -47.52 23.95 8.28
C ASP A 160 -46.90 23.61 9.66
N ARG A 161 -46.12 22.53 9.77
CA ARG A 161 -45.39 22.22 11.01
C ARG A 161 -44.03 22.90 11.05
N GLU A 162 -44.03 23.99 11.83
CA GLU A 162 -42.94 24.59 12.58
C GLU A 162 -41.71 23.68 12.72
N VAL A 163 -40.66 24.02 11.95
CA VAL A 163 -39.32 23.42 11.98
C VAL A 163 -38.78 23.54 13.40
N LYS A 164 -38.84 22.46 14.17
CA LYS A 164 -38.05 22.34 15.40
C LYS A 164 -36.64 22.01 14.98
N ASP A 165 -35.71 22.86 15.41
CA ASP A 165 -34.28 22.59 15.45
C ASP A 165 -34.06 21.35 16.35
N GLU A 166 -34.28 20.16 15.80
CA GLU A 166 -33.81 18.93 16.40
C GLU A 166 -32.30 18.92 16.19
N ASP A 167 -31.59 19.14 17.30
CA ASP A 167 -30.18 18.85 17.48
C ASP A 167 -29.92 17.44 16.93
N GLN A 168 -29.60 17.37 15.64
CA GLN A 168 -28.94 16.22 15.05
C GLN A 168 -27.61 16.14 15.78
N ASP A 169 -27.61 15.42 16.89
CA ASP A 169 -26.47 14.65 17.35
C ASP A 169 -26.07 13.83 16.13
N GLN A 170 -25.22 14.44 15.31
CA GLN A 170 -24.38 13.76 14.36
C GLN A 170 -23.58 12.80 15.23
N ASP A 171 -24.17 11.63 15.49
CA ASP A 171 -23.44 10.39 15.59
C ASP A 171 -22.48 10.50 14.43
N GLN A 172 -21.27 10.94 14.75
CA GLN A 172 -20.18 11.01 13.81
C GLN A 172 -20.13 9.58 13.31
N ASP A 173 -20.72 9.35 12.14
CA ASP A 173 -20.44 8.21 11.31
C ASP A 173 -18.93 8.21 11.32
N VAL A 174 -18.39 7.32 12.16
CA VAL A 174 -16.97 7.09 12.31
C VAL A 174 -16.67 6.56 10.94
N ALA A 175 -16.38 7.48 10.01
CA ALA A 175 -16.14 7.23 8.62
C ALA A 175 -15.19 6.07 8.70
N LEU A 176 -15.64 4.90 8.22
CA LEU A 176 -14.89 3.67 8.30
C LEU A 176 -13.59 3.99 7.61
N GLU A 177 -12.59 4.45 8.38
CA GLU A 177 -11.32 4.96 7.90
C GLU A 177 -10.77 3.75 7.18
N SER A 178 -10.92 3.74 5.85
CA SER A 178 -10.95 2.48 5.14
C SER A 178 -9.55 1.87 5.25
N GLY A 179 -9.48 0.90 6.16
CA GLY A 179 -8.27 0.68 6.91
C GLY A 179 -7.53 -0.44 6.23
N ASN A 180 -6.78 -0.13 5.18
CA ASN A 180 -5.83 -1.10 4.67
C ASN A 180 -5.05 -1.66 5.87
N PRO A 181 -5.14 -2.97 6.17
CA PRO A 181 -4.52 -3.54 7.36
C PRO A 181 -3.00 -3.42 7.33
N LEU A 182 -2.42 -3.03 6.19
CA LEU A 182 -0.99 -2.91 5.96
C LEU A 182 -0.52 -1.45 5.91
N SER A 183 -1.34 -0.47 6.33
CA SER A 183 -0.93 0.95 6.36
C SER A 183 0.37 1.18 7.14
N PHE A 184 0.67 0.35 8.14
CA PHE A 184 1.89 0.45 8.94
C PHE A 184 3.11 -0.29 8.35
N CYS A 185 2.94 -1.10 7.29
CA CYS A 185 3.98 -2.07 6.89
C CYS A 185 5.28 -1.43 6.40
N VAL A 186 5.20 -0.15 6.00
CA VAL A 186 6.31 0.68 5.55
C VAL A 186 7.25 1.06 6.69
N ASP A 187 6.79 0.97 7.93
CA ASP A 187 7.58 1.28 9.13
C ASP A 187 8.87 0.45 9.17
N GLU A 188 9.96 1.10 9.58
CA GLU A 188 11.32 0.57 9.63
C GLU A 188 11.42 -0.62 10.55
N ASP A 189 10.65 -0.59 11.64
CA ASP A 189 10.62 -1.61 12.68
C ASP A 189 9.99 -2.92 12.19
N VAL A 190 9.24 -2.89 11.08
CA VAL A 190 8.70 -4.11 10.48
C VAL A 190 9.81 -4.86 9.75
N SER A 191 10.15 -6.06 10.20
CA SER A 191 11.17 -6.89 9.53
C SER A 191 10.76 -7.28 8.09
N VAL A 192 11.73 -7.48 7.20
CA VAL A 192 11.49 -7.97 5.83
C VAL A 192 10.74 -9.30 5.82
N ASP A 193 11.02 -10.23 6.75
CA ASP A 193 10.35 -11.53 6.80
C ASP A 193 8.88 -11.40 7.22
N THR A 194 8.58 -10.48 8.15
CA THR A 194 7.21 -10.10 8.48
C THR A 194 6.53 -9.48 7.28
N PHE A 195 7.21 -8.57 6.57
CA PHE A 195 6.70 -7.95 5.35
C PHE A 195 6.34 -8.99 4.27
N ARG A 196 7.24 -9.94 3.99
CA ARG A 196 6.99 -11.07 3.07
C ARG A 196 5.77 -11.90 3.47
N LEU A 197 5.58 -12.12 4.77
CA LEU A 197 4.42 -12.84 5.28
C LEU A 197 3.13 -12.06 4.99
N LEU A 198 3.10 -10.76 5.29
CA LEU A 198 1.92 -9.91 5.12
C LEU A 198 1.45 -9.95 3.66
N PHE A 199 2.33 -9.68 2.71
CA PHE A 199 1.98 -9.64 1.28
C PHE A 199 1.78 -11.01 0.63
N ARG A 200 2.27 -12.08 1.26
CA ARG A 200 1.91 -13.44 0.83
C ARG A 200 0.46 -13.78 1.18
N GLU A 201 -0.03 -13.30 2.32
CA GLU A 201 -1.38 -13.60 2.81
C GLU A 201 -2.42 -12.57 2.34
N TYR A 202 -2.01 -11.31 2.13
CA TYR A 202 -2.88 -10.20 1.71
C TYR A 202 -2.21 -9.33 0.62
N PRO A 203 -2.01 -9.86 -0.60
CA PRO A 203 -1.30 -9.15 -1.67
C PRO A 203 -2.01 -7.86 -2.13
N GLN A 204 -3.34 -7.83 -2.11
CA GLN A 204 -4.13 -6.64 -2.48
C GLN A 204 -3.88 -5.43 -1.56
N GLY A 205 -3.42 -5.66 -0.32
CA GLY A 205 -3.03 -4.56 0.57
C GLY A 205 -1.84 -3.75 0.06
N ALA A 206 -1.13 -4.19 -0.98
CA ALA A 206 -0.03 -3.39 -1.56
C ALA A 206 -0.54 -2.17 -2.32
N THR A 207 -1.75 -2.24 -2.87
CA THR A 207 -2.35 -1.20 -3.72
C THR A 207 -3.60 -0.58 -3.11
N GLN A 208 -4.17 -1.21 -2.08
CA GLN A 208 -5.36 -0.67 -1.42
C GLN A 208 -5.01 0.68 -0.77
N PRO A 209 -5.69 1.78 -1.14
CA PRO A 209 -5.46 3.06 -0.52
C PRO A 209 -5.98 3.04 0.93
N TYR A 210 -5.39 3.86 1.78
CA TYR A 210 -5.85 4.16 3.14
C TYR A 210 -5.68 5.65 3.40
N GLN A 211 -6.45 6.15 4.35
CA GLN A 211 -6.36 7.53 4.78
C GLN A 211 -5.19 7.66 5.77
N SER A 212 -4.21 8.52 5.46
CA SER A 212 -3.09 8.79 6.36
C SER A 212 -3.21 10.19 6.97
N GLY A 213 -3.60 10.27 8.25
CA GLY A 213 -3.59 11.50 9.03
C GLY A 213 -4.72 12.51 8.71
N PRO A 214 -4.70 13.68 9.38
CA PRO A 214 -5.80 14.66 9.34
C PRO A 214 -5.96 15.37 8.00
N ASP A 215 -4.94 15.33 7.14
CA ASP A 215 -4.99 15.95 5.81
C ASP A 215 -5.72 15.08 4.77
N CYS A 216 -6.26 13.92 5.19
CA CYS A 216 -7.09 13.03 4.37
C CYS A 216 -6.47 12.59 3.04
N LEU A 217 -5.13 12.64 2.90
CA LEU A 217 -4.46 12.16 1.71
C LEU A 217 -4.54 10.64 1.69
N TRP A 218 -5.23 10.13 0.68
CA TRP A 218 -5.27 8.72 0.35
C TRP A 218 -3.91 8.27 -0.15
N LYS A 219 -3.27 7.36 0.59
CA LYS A 219 -1.98 6.78 0.22
C LYS A 219 -2.14 5.27 0.15
N ASN A 220 -1.38 4.63 -0.72
CA ASN A 220 -1.15 3.19 -0.60
C ASN A 220 0.25 2.93 -0.02
N PRO A 221 0.57 1.69 0.42
CA PRO A 221 1.87 1.41 1.02
C PRO A 221 3.06 1.60 0.06
N ILE A 222 2.85 1.56 -1.27
CA ILE A 222 3.90 1.88 -2.24
C ILE A 222 4.18 3.38 -2.20
N ASP A 223 3.17 4.24 -2.22
CA ASP A 223 3.32 5.69 -2.12
C ASP A 223 4.05 6.08 -0.83
N GLU A 224 3.63 5.54 0.31
CA GLU A 224 4.25 5.87 1.59
C GLU A 224 5.71 5.41 1.63
N LEU A 225 6.03 4.23 1.10
CA LEU A 225 7.40 3.75 1.05
C LEU A 225 8.26 4.62 0.11
N LEU A 226 7.74 4.98 -1.07
CA LEU A 226 8.42 5.88 -2.00
C LEU A 226 8.65 7.26 -1.36
N GLN A 227 7.65 7.84 -0.69
CA GLN A 227 7.77 9.09 0.07
C GLN A 227 8.87 9.01 1.15
N THR A 228 8.98 7.86 1.81
CA THR A 228 10.02 7.58 2.81
C THR A 228 11.42 7.63 2.20
N PHE A 229 11.61 7.13 0.98
CA PHE A 229 12.91 7.24 0.27
C PHE A 229 13.32 8.68 -0.05
N ILE A 230 12.37 9.60 -0.24
CA ILE A 230 12.65 10.99 -0.63
C ILE A 230 12.94 11.86 0.58
N GLY A 231 12.52 11.43 1.79
CA GLY A 231 12.61 12.24 3.00
C GLY A 231 11.56 13.36 3.05
N GLY A 232 10.40 13.15 2.40
CA GLY A 232 9.34 14.16 2.25
C GLY A 232 8.32 14.24 3.40
N GLY A 233 8.57 13.58 4.53
CA GLY A 233 7.67 13.61 5.68
C GLY A 233 7.80 14.89 6.54
N ASN A 234 6.74 15.23 7.27
CA ASN A 234 6.69 16.35 8.23
C ASN A 234 7.74 16.26 9.38
N GLN A 235 8.49 15.16 9.51
CA GLN A 235 9.47 14.94 10.58
C GLN A 235 10.88 15.48 10.28
N GLY A 236 11.06 16.22 9.18
CA GLY A 236 12.35 16.78 8.79
C GLY A 236 13.20 15.79 7.96
N PRO A 237 14.16 16.29 7.16
CA PRO A 237 14.76 15.52 6.09
C PRO A 237 15.86 14.60 6.63
N VAL A 238 15.50 13.41 7.10
CA VAL A 238 16.48 12.30 7.09
C VAL A 238 16.62 11.89 5.63
N ARG A 239 17.70 12.32 4.99
CA ARG A 239 17.92 12.02 3.56
C ARG A 239 18.25 10.55 3.40
N TYR A 240 17.90 9.95 2.26
CA TYR A 240 18.31 8.59 1.91
C TYR A 240 19.83 8.37 2.04
N SER A 241 20.62 9.41 1.78
CA SER A 241 22.09 9.41 1.95
C SER A 241 22.53 9.13 3.39
N ASP A 242 21.69 9.44 4.36
CA ASP A 242 21.99 9.38 5.79
C ASP A 242 21.61 8.00 6.37
N TRP A 243 20.94 7.17 5.59
CA TRP A 243 20.54 5.83 6.00
C TRP A 243 21.73 4.88 6.05
N SER A 244 21.78 4.08 7.12
CA SER A 244 22.73 2.98 7.22
C SER A 244 22.55 2.00 6.04
N PRO A 245 23.62 1.33 5.57
CA PRO A 245 23.50 0.34 4.48
C PRO A 245 22.48 -0.78 4.76
N SER A 246 22.35 -1.21 6.02
CA SER A 246 21.36 -2.22 6.43
C SER A 246 19.93 -1.71 6.28
N ARG A 247 19.66 -0.47 6.72
CA ARG A 247 18.35 0.19 6.56
C ARG A 247 17.98 0.33 5.08
N ARG A 248 18.91 0.83 4.25
CA ARG A 248 18.70 0.92 2.79
C ARG A 248 18.39 -0.43 2.16
N SER A 249 19.14 -1.47 2.52
CA SER A 249 18.90 -2.81 1.97
C SER A 249 17.54 -3.37 2.39
N SER A 250 17.13 -3.17 3.65
CA SER A 250 15.83 -3.61 4.16
C SER A 250 14.67 -2.91 3.44
N MET A 251 14.71 -1.58 3.34
CA MET A 251 13.66 -0.80 2.70
C MET A 251 13.58 -1.07 1.19
N TRP A 252 14.72 -1.28 0.53
CA TRP A 252 14.73 -1.71 -0.87
C TRP A 252 14.03 -3.04 -1.07
N GLU A 253 14.31 -4.01 -0.19
CA GLU A 253 13.70 -5.32 -0.25
C GLU A 253 12.18 -5.27 0.01
N LYS A 254 11.73 -4.41 0.92
CA LYS A 254 10.30 -4.12 1.10
C LYS A 254 9.66 -3.56 -0.17
N LEU A 255 10.32 -2.60 -0.85
CA LEU A 255 9.81 -2.05 -2.11
C LEU A 255 9.68 -3.13 -3.19
N GLN A 256 10.70 -3.97 -3.33
CA GLN A 256 10.66 -5.10 -4.28
C GLN A 256 9.49 -6.04 -3.98
N LEU A 257 9.21 -6.30 -2.71
CA LEU A 257 8.09 -7.14 -2.30
C LEU A 257 6.73 -6.47 -2.56
N LEU A 258 6.60 -5.16 -2.36
CA LEU A 258 5.38 -4.43 -2.70
C LEU A 258 5.08 -4.47 -4.19
N LEU A 259 6.10 -4.22 -5.03
CA LEU A 259 5.95 -4.26 -6.49
C LEU A 259 5.54 -5.67 -6.95
N LEU A 260 6.10 -6.72 -6.35
CA LEU A 260 5.69 -8.09 -6.64
C LEU A 260 4.28 -8.42 -6.11
N ALA A 261 3.89 -7.82 -4.98
CA ALA A 261 2.58 -8.02 -4.38
C ALA A 261 1.48 -7.31 -5.16
N SER A 262 1.73 -6.09 -5.64
CA SER A 262 0.80 -5.32 -6.47
C SER A 262 0.49 -6.05 -7.77
N GLU A 263 1.49 -6.66 -8.42
CA GLU A 263 1.29 -7.54 -9.57
C GLU A 263 0.37 -8.73 -9.28
N ARG A 264 0.39 -9.27 -8.05
CA ARG A 264 -0.42 -10.42 -7.65
C ARG A 264 -1.83 -10.03 -7.20
N GLY A 265 -1.95 -8.94 -6.45
CA GLY A 265 -3.25 -8.42 -5.97
C GLY A 265 -4.14 -8.04 -7.14
N THR A 266 -3.55 -7.43 -8.16
CA THR A 266 -4.25 -7.02 -9.40
C THR A 266 -4.71 -8.19 -10.26
N ILE A 267 -4.13 -9.39 -10.09
CA ILE A 267 -4.59 -10.62 -10.75
C ILE A 267 -5.81 -11.22 -10.04
N ALA A 268 -6.00 -10.94 -8.74
CA ALA A 268 -7.08 -11.51 -7.94
C ALA A 268 -8.40 -10.73 -8.12
N ASP A 269 -8.33 -9.43 -8.35
CA ASP A 269 -9.49 -8.56 -8.59
C ASP A 269 -9.87 -8.49 -10.08
N ARG A 270 -10.34 -9.63 -10.62
CA ARG A 270 -10.60 -9.80 -12.06
C ARG A 270 -11.87 -9.11 -12.58
N SER A 271 -12.72 -8.58 -11.71
CA SER A 271 -13.99 -7.97 -12.13
C SER A 271 -13.88 -6.51 -12.59
N ALA A 272 -12.87 -5.77 -12.16
CA ALA A 272 -12.76 -4.34 -12.48
C ALA A 272 -11.72 -4.02 -13.58
N PHE A 273 -10.91 -4.98 -14.01
CA PHE A 273 -9.60 -4.63 -14.59
C PHE A 273 -9.05 -5.68 -15.58
N SER A 274 -9.57 -5.71 -16.81
CA SER A 274 -9.19 -6.69 -17.86
C SER A 274 -7.99 -6.30 -18.75
N TYR A 275 -7.38 -5.11 -18.56
CA TYR A 275 -6.34 -4.56 -19.45
C TYR A 275 -4.88 -4.70 -18.96
N TRP A 276 -4.58 -5.64 -18.08
CA TRP A 276 -3.27 -5.69 -17.41
C TRP A 276 -2.23 -6.50 -18.21
N SER A 277 -1.35 -5.80 -18.92
CA SER A 277 -0.08 -6.35 -19.40
C SER A 277 0.84 -6.60 -18.20
N ARG A 278 0.98 -7.86 -17.75
CA ARG A 278 1.85 -8.19 -16.60
C ARG A 278 3.29 -7.72 -16.84
N PRO A 279 3.91 -6.97 -15.92
CA PRO A 279 5.32 -6.63 -16.01
C PRO A 279 6.17 -7.90 -15.99
N ARG A 280 7.31 -7.89 -16.72
CA ARG A 280 8.26 -9.03 -16.70
C ARG A 280 9.34 -8.88 -15.63
N THR A 281 9.62 -7.66 -15.18
CA THR A 281 10.64 -7.38 -14.16
C THR A 281 10.14 -6.34 -13.17
N GLN A 282 10.77 -6.28 -11.99
CA GLN A 282 10.47 -5.30 -10.94
C GLN A 282 10.61 -3.86 -11.46
N LEU A 283 11.62 -3.61 -12.29
CA LEU A 283 11.80 -2.32 -12.95
C LEU A 283 10.60 -1.93 -13.83
N HIS A 284 10.03 -2.88 -14.57
CA HIS A 284 8.81 -2.61 -15.36
C HIS A 284 7.62 -2.29 -14.47
N ALA A 285 7.44 -3.02 -13.36
CA ALA A 285 6.38 -2.76 -12.41
C ALA A 285 6.50 -1.37 -11.78
N LEU A 286 7.72 -0.96 -11.41
CA LEU A 286 8.00 0.35 -10.86
C LEU A 286 7.71 1.47 -11.87
N LEU A 287 8.16 1.32 -13.11
CA LEU A 287 7.90 2.33 -14.15
C LEU A 287 6.41 2.42 -14.49
N GLU A 288 5.71 1.29 -14.54
CA GLU A 288 4.25 1.27 -14.73
C GLU A 288 3.51 1.92 -13.56
N TYR A 289 4.00 1.74 -12.33
CA TYR A 289 3.47 2.40 -11.14
C TYR A 289 3.59 3.91 -11.25
N VAL A 290 4.81 4.42 -11.48
CA VAL A 290 5.06 5.86 -11.67
C VAL A 290 4.18 6.42 -12.79
N ARG A 291 4.00 5.61 -13.84
CA ARG A 291 3.12 5.97 -14.94
C ARG A 291 1.67 6.18 -14.47
N ARG A 292 1.08 5.24 -13.73
CA ARG A 292 -0.31 5.37 -13.28
C ARG A 292 -0.51 6.53 -12.32
N SER A 293 0.43 6.74 -11.40
CA SER A 293 0.39 7.90 -10.50
C SER A 293 0.31 9.23 -11.24
N HIS A 294 0.75 9.30 -12.50
CA HIS A 294 0.61 10.48 -13.35
C HIS A 294 -0.70 10.49 -14.16
N ASP A 295 -1.26 9.33 -14.53
CA ASP A 295 -2.51 9.27 -15.30
C ASP A 295 -3.74 9.55 -14.42
N ASP A 296 -3.69 9.17 -13.14
CA ASP A 296 -4.81 9.26 -12.19
C ASP A 296 -5.06 10.70 -11.68
N ASP A 297 -4.11 11.62 -11.87
CA ASP A 297 -4.24 13.02 -11.48
C ASP A 297 -3.74 13.97 -12.60
N PRO A 298 -4.54 14.15 -13.68
CA PRO A 298 -4.13 14.94 -14.84
C PRO A 298 -4.07 16.45 -14.57
N ASP A 299 -4.71 16.92 -13.49
CA ASP A 299 -4.87 18.33 -13.12
C ASP A 299 -4.07 18.69 -11.85
N GLY A 300 -3.75 17.71 -11.00
CA GLY A 300 -2.84 17.85 -9.89
C GLY A 300 -1.43 18.07 -10.41
N GLY A 301 -1.04 19.35 -10.50
CA GLY A 301 0.22 19.80 -11.06
C GLY A 301 1.46 19.15 -10.43
N ASP A 302 2.65 19.64 -10.85
CA ASP A 302 4.00 19.11 -10.57
C ASP A 302 4.34 18.53 -9.16
N TYR A 303 3.49 18.74 -8.15
CA TYR A 303 3.61 18.30 -6.76
C TYR A 303 3.77 16.78 -6.57
N LEU A 304 3.07 15.92 -7.32
CA LEU A 304 3.23 14.45 -7.22
C LEU A 304 4.42 13.92 -8.04
N ILE A 305 4.80 14.65 -9.09
CA ILE A 305 5.84 14.25 -10.05
C ILE A 305 7.23 14.36 -9.42
N VAL A 306 7.48 15.44 -8.68
CA VAL A 306 8.81 15.74 -8.12
C VAL A 306 9.29 14.71 -7.09
N PRO A 307 8.51 14.35 -6.05
CA PRO A 307 8.93 13.36 -5.09
C PRO A 307 9.09 12.00 -5.78
N THR A 308 8.10 11.57 -6.55
CA THR A 308 8.07 10.26 -7.21
C THR A 308 9.25 10.07 -8.16
N ALA A 309 9.67 11.11 -8.91
CA ALA A 309 10.84 11.04 -9.78
C ALA A 309 12.16 10.87 -8.99
N GLY A 310 12.28 11.51 -7.81
CA GLY A 310 13.42 11.35 -6.91
C GLY A 310 13.55 9.92 -6.37
N ALA A 311 12.44 9.37 -5.84
CA ALA A 311 12.40 7.97 -5.40
C ALA A 311 12.67 7.02 -6.56
N LEU A 312 12.12 7.29 -7.75
CA LEU A 312 12.36 6.48 -8.93
C LEU A 312 13.86 6.47 -9.26
N CYS A 313 14.53 7.61 -9.31
CA CYS A 313 15.97 7.64 -9.62
C CYS A 313 16.81 6.87 -8.60
N ILE A 314 16.50 6.97 -7.29
CA ILE A 314 17.13 6.14 -6.26
C ILE A 314 16.89 4.66 -6.57
N ALA A 315 15.64 4.31 -6.87
CA ALA A 315 15.24 2.94 -7.15
C ALA A 315 15.88 2.37 -8.42
N LEU A 316 15.99 3.16 -9.49
CA LEU A 316 16.71 2.82 -10.70
C LEU A 316 18.19 2.55 -10.39
N ASN A 317 18.83 3.42 -9.60
CA ASN A 317 20.24 3.24 -9.26
C ASN A 317 20.47 1.99 -8.38
N GLU A 318 19.61 1.72 -7.40
CA GLU A 318 19.68 0.48 -6.61
C GLU A 318 19.45 -0.77 -7.48
N THR A 319 18.49 -0.72 -8.40
CA THR A 319 18.25 -1.80 -9.37
C THR A 319 19.50 -2.04 -10.23
N ARG A 320 20.16 -0.97 -10.69
CA ARG A 320 21.40 -1.06 -11.49
C ARG A 320 22.52 -1.75 -10.73
N LEU A 321 22.68 -1.43 -9.45
CA LEU A 321 23.72 -2.01 -8.60
C LEU A 321 23.48 -3.50 -8.31
N ARG A 322 22.21 -3.90 -8.15
CA ARG A 322 21.84 -5.28 -7.76
C ARG A 322 21.64 -6.21 -8.94
N ASP A 323 20.95 -5.76 -9.97
CA ASP A 323 20.57 -6.56 -11.13
C ASP A 323 20.49 -5.70 -12.41
N PRO A 324 21.63 -5.40 -13.05
CA PRO A 324 21.66 -4.60 -14.27
C PRO A 324 20.97 -5.28 -15.46
N SER A 325 20.67 -6.59 -15.38
CA SER A 325 19.98 -7.30 -16.46
C SER A 325 18.54 -6.82 -16.63
N GLN A 326 17.92 -6.26 -15.60
CA GLN A 326 16.54 -5.74 -15.67
C GLN A 326 16.39 -4.59 -16.68
N PHE A 327 17.44 -3.81 -16.91
CA PHE A 327 17.43 -2.72 -17.89
C PHE A 327 17.43 -3.21 -19.34
N ARG A 328 17.84 -4.47 -19.54
CA ARG A 328 17.86 -5.14 -20.85
C ARG A 328 16.70 -6.11 -21.04
N ALA A 329 15.93 -6.36 -19.99
CA ALA A 329 14.73 -7.16 -20.09
C ALA A 329 13.69 -6.42 -20.92
N ARG A 330 12.94 -7.16 -21.73
CA ARG A 330 11.76 -6.63 -22.42
C ARG A 330 10.51 -7.01 -21.64
N ASP A 331 9.51 -6.15 -21.64
CA ASP A 331 8.16 -6.52 -21.20
C ASP A 331 7.46 -7.46 -22.21
N ARG A 332 6.17 -7.72 -22.01
CA ARG A 332 5.36 -8.55 -22.92
C ARG A 332 5.09 -7.88 -24.27
N ASP A 333 5.10 -6.55 -24.29
CA ASP A 333 4.89 -5.70 -25.45
C ASP A 333 6.19 -5.48 -26.24
N GLY A 334 7.30 -6.09 -25.79
CA GLY A 334 8.63 -5.97 -26.36
C GLY A 334 9.33 -4.64 -26.09
N ASN A 335 8.81 -3.82 -25.17
CA ASN A 335 9.40 -2.56 -24.74
C ASN A 335 10.54 -2.81 -23.76
N TYR A 336 11.57 -1.97 -23.83
CA TYR A 336 12.55 -1.85 -22.75
C TYR A 336 12.05 -0.86 -21.69
N PRO A 337 12.67 -0.81 -20.50
CA PRO A 337 12.34 0.17 -19.47
C PRO A 337 12.30 1.62 -19.97
N LEU A 338 13.24 2.00 -20.84
CA LEU A 338 13.25 3.34 -21.44
C LEU A 338 12.02 3.59 -22.33
N HIS A 339 11.58 2.61 -23.13
CA HIS A 339 10.34 2.75 -23.91
C HIS A 339 9.12 2.89 -23.01
N ASN A 340 9.07 2.16 -21.89
CA ASN A 340 7.94 2.21 -20.97
C ASN A 340 7.83 3.57 -20.26
N LEU A 341 8.96 4.14 -19.81
CA LEU A 341 8.98 5.51 -19.31
C LEU A 341 8.45 6.49 -20.36
N LEU A 342 8.97 6.40 -21.59
CA LEU A 342 8.66 7.33 -22.67
C LEU A 342 7.29 7.09 -23.32
N ARG A 343 6.55 6.05 -22.95
CA ARG A 343 5.26 5.70 -23.56
C ARG A 343 4.15 6.66 -23.17
N GLN A 344 4.26 7.29 -22.01
CA GLN A 344 3.28 8.28 -21.53
C GLN A 344 3.49 9.64 -22.16
N THR A 345 2.41 10.41 -22.33
CA THR A 345 2.50 11.81 -22.71
C THR A 345 3.04 12.64 -21.54
N TRP A 346 4.22 13.20 -21.71
CA TRP A 346 4.77 14.19 -20.81
C TRP A 346 4.07 15.53 -21.04
N ARG A 347 3.32 16.00 -20.04
CA ARG A 347 2.59 17.28 -20.07
C ARG A 347 3.39 18.45 -19.50
N GLY A 348 4.47 18.15 -18.76
CA GLY A 348 5.34 19.19 -18.20
C GLY A 348 6.17 19.90 -19.27
N THR A 349 6.91 20.92 -18.86
CA THR A 349 7.86 21.57 -19.77
C THR A 349 8.92 20.55 -20.24
N PRO A 350 9.35 20.57 -21.52
CA PRO A 350 10.39 19.67 -22.02
C PRO A 350 11.73 19.81 -21.27
N ASN A 351 11.94 20.94 -20.60
CA ASN A 351 13.12 21.22 -19.78
C ASN A 351 12.95 20.86 -18.30
N CYS A 352 11.88 20.12 -17.94
CA CYS A 352 11.72 19.65 -16.58
C CYS A 352 12.94 18.80 -16.18
N ALA A 353 13.67 19.27 -15.16
CA ALA A 353 14.89 18.64 -14.68
C ALA A 353 14.66 17.16 -14.29
N TYR A 354 13.47 16.83 -13.78
CA TYR A 354 13.12 15.48 -13.36
C TYR A 354 12.93 14.52 -14.53
N ALA A 355 12.22 14.92 -15.59
CA ALA A 355 12.09 14.12 -16.81
C ALA A 355 13.46 13.81 -17.42
N ARG A 356 14.34 14.83 -17.51
CA ARG A 356 15.73 14.66 -17.97
C ARG A 356 16.51 13.73 -17.05
N MET A 357 16.38 13.89 -15.74
CA MET A 357 17.05 13.06 -14.75
C MET A 357 16.64 11.59 -14.85
N MET A 358 15.35 11.28 -15.00
CA MET A 358 14.85 9.90 -15.17
C MET A 358 15.38 9.27 -16.46
N VAL A 359 15.28 9.98 -17.60
CA VAL A 359 15.80 9.51 -18.89
C VAL A 359 17.31 9.29 -18.82
N ARG A 360 18.06 10.25 -18.28
CA ARG A 360 19.52 10.15 -18.10
C ARG A 360 19.88 8.97 -17.21
N THR A 361 19.18 8.79 -16.08
CA THR A 361 19.43 7.66 -15.17
C THR A 361 19.25 6.33 -15.89
N LEU A 362 18.17 6.15 -16.65
CA LEU A 362 17.95 4.93 -17.44
C LEU A 362 19.05 4.72 -18.50
N LEU A 363 19.50 5.78 -19.17
CA LEU A 363 20.59 5.72 -20.15
C LEU A 363 21.94 5.41 -19.51
N GLU A 364 22.23 5.94 -18.33
CA GLU A 364 23.44 5.59 -17.58
C GLU A 364 23.43 4.13 -17.11
N CYS A 365 22.25 3.59 -16.80
CA CYS A 365 22.07 2.18 -16.45
C CYS A 365 22.20 1.25 -17.67
N CYS A 366 21.76 1.70 -18.85
CA CYS A 366 21.79 0.94 -20.10
C CYS A 366 22.03 1.86 -21.31
N PRO A 367 23.31 2.19 -21.63
CA PRO A 367 23.62 3.16 -22.69
C PRO A 367 23.12 2.76 -24.07
N ASP A 368 23.17 1.47 -24.37
CA ASP A 368 22.63 0.89 -25.60
C ASP A 368 21.08 0.89 -25.66
N GLY A 369 20.42 1.23 -24.55
CA GLY A 369 18.97 1.40 -24.47
C GLY A 369 18.43 2.42 -25.47
N ALA A 370 19.18 3.49 -25.76
CA ALA A 370 18.78 4.55 -26.71
C ALA A 370 18.64 4.04 -28.17
N ALA A 371 19.46 3.07 -28.56
CA ALA A 371 19.50 2.53 -29.92
C ALA A 371 18.64 1.27 -30.09
N ARG A 372 18.13 0.69 -28.99
CA ARG A 372 17.34 -0.54 -29.04
C ARG A 372 15.93 -0.26 -29.54
N ARG A 373 15.52 -0.96 -30.60
CA ARG A 373 14.13 -0.93 -31.09
C ARG A 373 13.22 -1.73 -30.16
N ARG A 374 11.97 -1.27 -29.99
CA ARG A 374 10.89 -2.09 -29.44
C ARG A 374 10.75 -3.38 -30.26
N PHE A 375 10.45 -4.49 -29.63
CA PHE A 375 10.09 -5.70 -30.35
C PHE A 375 8.57 -5.73 -30.58
N VAL A 376 8.13 -5.78 -31.83
CA VAL A 376 6.69 -5.92 -32.12
C VAL A 376 6.39 -7.41 -32.05
N VAL A 377 5.73 -7.84 -30.96
CA VAL A 377 5.21 -9.21 -30.87
C VAL A 377 4.05 -9.30 -31.87
N ALA A 378 4.19 -10.14 -32.89
CA ALA A 378 3.08 -10.44 -33.80
C ALA A 378 1.92 -11.00 -32.96
N ALA A 379 0.72 -10.43 -33.11
CA ALA A 379 -0.45 -10.92 -32.40
C ALA A 379 -0.63 -12.43 -32.65
N GLU A 380 -0.87 -13.19 -31.58
CA GLU A 380 -0.99 -14.67 -31.61
C GLU A 380 -2.20 -15.18 -32.41
N ASP A 381 -2.99 -14.27 -33.00
CA ASP A 381 -4.12 -14.59 -33.87
C ASP A 381 -3.64 -15.07 -35.25
N GLY A 382 -3.16 -16.32 -35.24
CA GLY A 382 -3.08 -17.28 -36.33
C GLY A 382 -3.05 -16.77 -37.77
N GLY A 383 -1.86 -16.75 -38.37
CA GLY A 383 -1.75 -17.05 -39.80
C GLY A 383 -0.82 -16.18 -40.65
N SER A 384 -0.14 -15.18 -40.08
CA SER A 384 0.89 -14.46 -40.84
C SER A 384 2.27 -14.72 -40.26
N GLU A 385 3.04 -15.58 -40.94
CA GLU A 385 4.50 -15.71 -40.81
C GLU A 385 5.22 -14.41 -41.26
N ARG A 386 4.76 -13.25 -40.78
CA ARG A 386 5.57 -12.03 -40.85
C ARG A 386 6.63 -12.17 -39.77
N GLY A 387 7.77 -12.68 -40.22
CA GLY A 387 8.98 -12.91 -39.44
C GLY A 387 9.35 -11.71 -38.59
N GLU A 388 10.14 -12.02 -37.56
CA GLU A 388 10.78 -11.13 -36.59
C GLU A 388 11.11 -9.76 -37.20
N GLY A 389 10.15 -8.85 -37.14
CA GLY A 389 10.25 -7.57 -37.82
C GLY A 389 11.06 -6.60 -36.98
N GLU A 390 12.20 -6.14 -37.50
CA GLU A 390 13.01 -5.02 -37.03
C GLU A 390 12.24 -3.65 -36.99
N GLY A 391 10.91 -3.67 -36.94
CA GLY A 391 10.02 -2.53 -37.16
C GLY A 391 9.46 -1.87 -35.91
N GLY A 392 10.09 -2.01 -34.74
CA GLY A 392 9.65 -1.26 -33.56
C GLY A 392 10.17 0.17 -33.51
N ASP A 393 9.41 1.01 -32.81
CA ASP A 393 9.81 2.38 -32.49
C ASP A 393 11.12 2.40 -31.67
N LEU A 394 12.01 3.33 -31.99
CA LEU A 394 13.11 3.72 -31.12
C LEU A 394 12.59 4.53 -29.93
N PRO A 395 13.32 4.57 -28.81
CA PRO A 395 13.04 5.47 -27.69
C PRO A 395 12.89 6.92 -28.14
N LEU A 396 13.73 7.39 -29.09
CA LEU A 396 13.62 8.74 -29.63
C LEU A 396 12.24 9.02 -30.26
N HIS A 397 11.67 8.05 -31.00
CA HIS A 397 10.34 8.21 -31.58
C HIS A 397 9.26 8.32 -30.51
N ALA A 398 9.37 7.52 -29.44
CA ALA A 398 8.45 7.60 -28.31
C ALA A 398 8.58 8.94 -27.59
N ALA A 399 9.81 9.37 -27.28
CA ALA A 399 10.07 10.62 -26.59
C ALA A 399 9.48 11.83 -27.32
N ILE A 400 9.74 11.94 -28.63
CA ILE A 400 9.24 13.06 -29.45
C ILE A 400 7.71 13.04 -29.51
N ARG A 401 7.12 11.87 -29.80
CA ARG A 401 5.66 11.74 -29.93
C ARG A 401 4.93 12.15 -28.66
N ASN A 402 5.55 11.87 -27.53
CA ASN A 402 4.95 12.01 -26.23
C ASN A 402 5.51 13.21 -25.44
N GLY A 403 6.23 14.13 -26.07
CA GLY A 403 6.67 15.38 -25.44
C GLY A 403 7.81 15.26 -24.42
N TRP A 404 8.51 14.13 -24.34
CA TRP A 404 9.62 13.95 -23.41
C TRP A 404 10.90 14.67 -23.87
N PRO A 405 11.78 15.05 -22.92
CA PRO A 405 13.14 15.46 -23.24
C PRO A 405 13.88 14.37 -24.00
N HIS A 406 14.42 14.73 -25.16
CA HIS A 406 15.08 13.79 -26.06
C HIS A 406 16.57 14.12 -26.29
N ASP A 407 17.08 15.24 -25.77
CA ASP A 407 18.50 15.62 -25.88
C ASP A 407 19.44 14.53 -25.36
N ASP A 408 19.15 13.97 -24.18
CA ASP A 408 19.97 12.94 -23.55
C ASP A 408 19.93 11.62 -24.37
N ILE A 409 18.81 11.32 -25.03
CA ILE A 409 18.67 10.17 -25.94
C ILE A 409 19.49 10.39 -27.22
N LEU A 410 19.43 11.60 -27.79
CA LEU A 410 20.20 11.98 -28.97
C LEU A 410 21.70 11.98 -28.71
N ALA A 411 22.12 12.42 -27.52
CA ALA A 411 23.52 12.38 -27.11
C ALA A 411 24.01 10.93 -26.97
N ALA A 412 23.16 10.01 -26.49
CA ALA A 412 23.50 8.60 -26.34
C ALA A 412 23.47 7.81 -27.68
N SER A 413 22.61 8.21 -28.63
CA SER A 413 22.41 7.52 -29.92
C SER A 413 22.12 8.52 -31.04
N PRO A 414 23.12 9.25 -31.56
CA PRO A 414 22.90 10.25 -32.62
C PRO A 414 22.44 9.63 -33.95
N GLU A 415 22.77 8.36 -34.21
CA GLU A 415 22.34 7.61 -35.38
C GLU A 415 20.82 7.43 -35.46
N SER A 416 20.11 7.47 -34.33
CA SER A 416 18.65 7.38 -34.27
C SER A 416 17.93 8.47 -35.08
N LEU A 417 18.58 9.62 -35.33
CA LEU A 417 18.07 10.69 -36.21
C LEU A 417 17.87 10.25 -37.67
N ARG A 418 18.59 9.22 -38.10
CA ARG A 418 18.56 8.69 -39.48
C ARG A 418 17.59 7.53 -39.63
N GLU A 419 16.93 7.12 -38.56
CA GLU A 419 16.00 6.01 -38.59
C GLU A 419 14.56 6.53 -38.70
N ARG A 420 13.77 5.98 -39.61
CA ARG A 420 12.36 6.36 -39.74
C ARG A 420 11.53 5.65 -38.68
N CYS A 421 10.55 6.35 -38.15
CA CYS A 421 9.50 5.79 -37.30
C CYS A 421 8.70 4.75 -38.11
N PRO A 422 8.72 3.47 -37.75
CA PRO A 422 8.06 2.42 -38.53
C PRO A 422 6.54 2.63 -38.69
N ARG A 423 5.91 3.29 -37.72
CA ARG A 423 4.47 3.57 -37.74
C ARG A 423 4.08 4.71 -38.68
N THR A 424 4.92 5.75 -38.82
CA THR A 424 4.57 6.96 -39.58
C THR A 424 5.39 7.14 -40.84
N GLY A 425 6.49 6.40 -41.01
CA GLY A 425 7.47 6.57 -42.07
C GLY A 425 8.29 7.87 -41.98
N LEU A 426 8.08 8.66 -40.92
CA LEU A 426 8.71 9.96 -40.71
C LEU A 426 10.05 9.82 -39.98
N TYR A 427 11.01 10.67 -40.32
CA TYR A 427 12.22 10.85 -39.50
C TYR A 427 11.89 11.59 -38.19
N PRO A 428 12.75 11.52 -37.15
CA PRO A 428 12.51 12.16 -35.86
C PRO A 428 12.21 13.66 -35.95
N PHE A 429 12.93 14.42 -36.79
CA PHE A 429 12.67 15.85 -36.96
C PHE A 429 11.32 16.14 -37.63
N GLN A 430 10.87 15.28 -38.54
CA GLN A 430 9.55 15.39 -39.17
C GLN A 430 8.45 15.00 -38.18
N LEU A 431 8.69 13.99 -37.36
CA LEU A 431 7.79 13.58 -36.28
C LEU A 431 7.63 14.70 -35.24
N ALA A 432 8.71 15.40 -34.90
CA ALA A 432 8.68 16.55 -33.99
C ALA A 432 7.87 17.71 -34.58
N ALA A 433 8.07 18.03 -35.87
CA ALA A 433 7.28 19.05 -36.56
C ALA A 433 5.79 18.70 -36.61
N ALA A 434 5.45 17.43 -36.86
CA ALA A 434 4.07 16.95 -36.86
C ALA A 434 3.43 17.01 -35.46
N ALA A 435 4.18 16.64 -34.42
CA ALA A 435 3.71 16.74 -33.03
C ALA A 435 3.48 18.19 -32.60
N ALA A 436 4.39 19.11 -32.96
CA ALA A 436 4.24 20.54 -32.70
C ALA A 436 3.00 21.13 -33.40
N ALA A 437 2.77 20.78 -34.67
CA ALA A 437 1.58 21.21 -35.40
C ALA A 437 0.28 20.69 -34.75
N ALA A 438 0.28 19.43 -34.28
CA ALA A 438 -0.85 18.86 -33.56
C ALA A 438 -1.13 19.58 -32.24
N ALA A 439 -0.08 19.93 -31.48
CA ALA A 439 -0.22 20.70 -30.23
C ALA A 439 -0.82 22.10 -30.48
N THR A 440 -0.33 22.83 -31.49
CA THR A 440 -0.88 24.15 -31.84
C THR A 440 -2.35 24.10 -32.26
N LYS A 441 -2.78 22.99 -32.89
CA LYS A 441 -4.18 22.80 -33.26
C LYS A 441 -5.06 22.56 -32.03
N ALA A 442 -4.57 21.79 -31.06
CA ALA A 442 -5.29 21.51 -29.81
C ALA A 442 -5.48 22.79 -28.97
N GLU A 443 -4.49 23.69 -28.93
CA GLU A 443 -4.59 24.97 -28.22
C GLU A 443 -5.61 25.94 -28.85
N GLY A 444 -5.78 25.91 -30.17
CA GLY A 444 -6.70 26.79 -30.89
C GLY A 444 -8.17 26.37 -30.87
N GLU A 445 -8.47 25.12 -30.51
CA GLU A 445 -9.84 24.58 -30.47
C GLU A 445 -10.49 24.65 -29.07
N SER A 446 -9.76 25.09 -28.04
CA SER A 446 -10.36 25.35 -26.73
C SER A 446 -11.17 26.65 -26.79
N PRO A 447 -12.51 26.63 -26.62
CA PRO A 447 -13.31 27.84 -26.62
C PRO A 447 -12.80 28.79 -25.52
N PRO A 448 -12.76 30.11 -25.78
CA PRO A 448 -12.42 31.07 -24.74
C PRO A 448 -13.39 30.93 -23.55
N PRO A 449 -12.91 31.09 -22.31
CA PRO A 449 -13.74 30.96 -21.11
C PRO A 449 -14.89 31.96 -21.06
#